data_AF-A0A562SZV6-F1
#
_entry.id   AF-A0A562SZV6-F1
#
_cell.length_a   1.000
_cell.length_b   1.000
_cell.length_c   1.000
_cell.angle_alpha   90.00
_cell.angle_beta   90.00
_cell.angle_gamma   90.00
#
_symmetry.space_group_name_H-M   'P 1'
#
loop_
_entity.id
_entity.type
_entity.pdbx_description
1 polymer ?
#
loop_
_entity_poly.entity_id
_entity_poly.type
_entity_poly.pdbx_seq_one_letter_code
_entity_poly.pdbx_strand_id
1 'polypeptide(L)'
;MKERLTTELLAAAGGLAFFKVIFLPDANLLAWVFISMLLDLITGVVKAVVLKQARTSSGYRKTVIKFTQYAGAIAVGIILANTMQKDSAIVGYVNSALLILLIYIEATSIFENLYAIDNSSPFSRYFIAPILKLLTLAIKKSPLNQAAGKEK
;
A
#
# COMPACT_ATOMS: atom_id res chain seq x y z
N MET A 1 -7.82 -10.18 40.43
CA MET A 1 -7.91 -9.94 38.96
C MET A 1 -7.23 -8.63 38.55
N LYS A 2 -7.48 -7.51 39.24
CA LYS A 2 -6.83 -6.20 38.98
C LYS A 2 -5.29 -6.21 39.03
N GLU A 3 -4.73 -6.99 39.94
CA GLU A 3 -3.28 -7.04 40.21
C GLU A 3 -2.46 -7.79 39.14
N ARG A 4 -3.03 -8.83 38.53
CA ARG A 4 -2.41 -9.53 37.38
C ARG A 4 -2.38 -8.65 36.13
N LEU A 5 -3.45 -7.87 35.92
CA LEU A 5 -3.56 -6.95 34.79
C LEU A 5 -2.43 -5.91 34.82
N THR A 6 -2.09 -5.38 35.99
CA THR A 6 -1.03 -4.38 36.16
C THR A 6 0.37 -4.94 35.93
N THR A 7 0.66 -6.18 36.34
CA THR A 7 1.96 -6.82 36.08
C THR A 7 2.15 -7.21 34.62
N GLU A 8 1.11 -7.68 33.93
CA GLU A 8 1.19 -7.97 32.49
C GLU A 8 1.29 -6.69 31.66
N LEU A 9 0.60 -5.62 32.07
CA LEU A 9 0.73 -4.30 31.44
C LEU A 9 2.14 -3.71 31.64
N LEU A 10 2.73 -3.88 32.84
CA LEU A 10 4.11 -3.47 33.11
C LEU A 10 5.13 -4.33 32.36
N ALA A 11 4.88 -5.63 32.21
CA ALA A 11 5.75 -6.53 31.44
C ALA A 11 5.66 -6.25 29.93
N ALA A 12 4.47 -5.94 29.41
CA ALA A 12 4.27 -5.49 28.04
C ALA A 12 4.91 -4.11 27.81
N ALA A 13 4.74 -3.16 28.73
CA ALA A 13 5.38 -1.84 28.68
C ALA A 13 6.91 -1.94 28.81
N GLY A 14 7.42 -2.83 29.67
CA GLY A 14 8.83 -3.14 29.81
C GLY A 14 9.41 -3.84 28.58
N GLY A 15 8.66 -4.76 27.96
CA GLY A 15 9.02 -5.39 26.69
C GLY A 15 9.09 -4.38 25.53
N LEU A 16 8.20 -3.39 25.51
CA LEU A 16 8.24 -2.29 24.55
C LEU A 16 9.40 -1.32 24.80
N ALA A 17 9.86 -1.17 26.05
CA ALA A 17 10.98 -0.30 26.41
C ALA A 17 12.34 -0.78 25.86
N PHE A 18 12.46 -2.05 25.43
CA PHE A 18 13.67 -2.57 24.77
C PHE A 18 13.73 -2.29 23.26
N PHE A 19 12.60 -1.90 22.64
CA PHE A 19 12.57 -1.50 21.23
C PHE A 19 12.92 -0.02 21.09
N LYS A 20 14.22 0.27 21.09
CA LYS A 20 14.69 1.56 20.60
C LYS A 20 14.52 1.58 19.08
N VAL A 21 13.45 2.22 18.60
CA VAL A 21 13.30 2.50 17.17
C VAL A 21 14.29 3.59 16.80
N ILE A 22 15.37 3.19 16.14
CA ILE A 22 16.48 4.02 15.68
C ILE A 22 16.16 4.57 14.28
N PHE A 23 15.48 3.78 13.44
CA PHE A 23 15.13 4.15 12.07
C PHE A 23 13.62 4.16 11.84
N LEU A 24 13.13 5.29 11.33
CA LEU A 24 11.75 5.47 10.85
C LEU A 24 11.77 5.76 9.35
N PRO A 25 10.79 5.25 8.57
CA PRO A 25 10.68 5.58 7.16
C PRO A 25 10.38 7.08 6.96
N ASP A 26 10.65 7.57 5.75
CA ASP A 26 10.36 8.96 5.39
C ASP A 26 8.88 9.30 5.60
N ALA A 27 8.62 10.28 6.49
CA ALA A 27 7.27 10.64 6.90
C ALA A 27 6.45 11.24 5.75
N ASN A 28 7.09 11.93 4.80
CA ASN A 28 6.43 12.49 3.64
C ASN A 28 5.96 11.37 2.71
N LEU A 29 6.82 10.38 2.41
CA LEU A 29 6.45 9.21 1.63
C LEU A 29 5.35 8.38 2.32
N LEU A 30 5.40 8.21 3.64
CA LEU A 30 4.32 7.56 4.40
C LEU A 30 2.98 8.30 4.25
N ALA A 31 3.00 9.63 4.32
CA ALA A 31 1.80 10.44 4.09
C ALA A 31 1.27 10.24 2.66
N TRP A 32 2.14 10.19 1.66
CA TRP A 32 1.74 9.92 0.27
C TRP A 32 1.16 8.52 0.06
N VAL A 33 1.67 7.49 0.75
CA VAL A 33 1.05 6.15 0.75
C VAL A 33 -0.37 6.22 1.30
N PHE A 34 -0.58 6.92 2.42
CA PHE A 34 -1.91 7.05 3.01
C PHE A 34 -2.87 7.83 2.10
N ILE A 35 -2.41 8.94 1.52
CA ILE A 35 -3.20 9.75 0.57
C ILE A 35 -3.56 8.93 -0.67
N SER A 36 -2.60 8.20 -1.27
CA SER A 36 -2.87 7.39 -2.46
C SER A 36 -3.87 6.27 -2.17
N MET A 37 -3.76 5.61 -1.01
CA MET A 37 -4.75 4.61 -0.57
C MET A 37 -6.15 5.19 -0.38
N LEU A 38 -6.26 6.39 0.20
CA LEU A 38 -7.55 7.07 0.35
C LEU A 38 -8.15 7.43 -1.01
N LEU A 39 -7.33 7.96 -1.93
CA LEU A 39 -7.76 8.27 -3.28
C LEU A 39 -8.18 7.00 -4.05
N ASP A 40 -7.47 5.89 -3.90
CA ASP A 40 -7.89 4.60 -4.49
C ASP A 40 -9.25 4.14 -3.94
N LEU A 41 -9.45 4.25 -2.63
CA LEU A 41 -10.73 3.91 -2.02
C LEU A 41 -11.85 4.80 -2.56
N ILE A 42 -11.65 6.11 -2.61
CA ILE A 42 -12.65 7.08 -3.10
C ILE A 42 -12.95 6.82 -4.58
N THR A 43 -11.93 6.79 -5.44
CA THR A 43 -12.12 6.56 -6.89
C THR A 43 -12.72 5.19 -7.17
N GLY A 44 -12.34 4.19 -6.38
CA GLY A 44 -13.01 2.93 -6.31
C GLY A 44 -14.50 3.13 -6.05
N VAL A 45 -14.90 3.69 -4.92
CA VAL A 45 -16.31 3.88 -4.54
C VAL A 45 -17.09 4.62 -5.63
N VAL A 46 -16.54 5.73 -6.15
CA VAL A 46 -17.13 6.49 -7.26
C VAL A 46 -17.40 5.59 -8.47
N LYS A 47 -16.43 4.75 -8.87
CA LYS A 47 -16.62 3.79 -9.96
C LYS A 47 -17.81 2.85 -9.73
N ALA A 48 -17.98 2.30 -8.52
CA ALA A 48 -19.13 1.43 -8.26
C ALA A 48 -20.45 2.18 -8.35
N VAL A 49 -20.49 3.41 -7.83
CA VAL A 49 -21.70 4.24 -7.88
C VAL A 49 -22.05 4.59 -9.33
N VAL A 50 -21.08 5.06 -10.13
CA VAL A 50 -21.29 5.43 -11.54
C VAL A 50 -21.71 4.23 -12.37
N LEU A 51 -21.05 3.09 -12.20
CA LEU A 51 -21.37 1.85 -12.93
C LEU A 51 -22.59 1.10 -12.37
N LYS A 52 -23.27 1.66 -11.35
CA LYS A 52 -24.41 1.04 -10.65
C LYS A 52 -24.12 -0.39 -10.17
N GLN A 53 -22.86 -0.67 -9.85
CA GLN A 53 -22.43 -1.95 -9.31
C GLN A 53 -22.52 -1.88 -7.78
N ALA A 54 -23.18 -2.86 -7.16
CA ALA A 54 -23.18 -2.94 -5.71
C ALA A 54 -21.73 -3.03 -5.20
N ARG A 55 -21.35 -2.14 -4.29
CA ARG A 55 -20.08 -2.23 -3.58
C ARG A 55 -20.16 -3.45 -2.67
N THR A 56 -19.83 -4.63 -3.20
CA THR A 56 -19.90 -5.87 -2.43
C THR A 56 -18.89 -5.81 -1.27
N SER A 57 -19.15 -6.57 -0.22
CA SER A 57 -18.20 -6.79 0.88
C SER A 57 -16.81 -7.18 0.35
N SER A 58 -16.74 -7.83 -0.81
CA SER A 58 -15.49 -8.16 -1.48
C SER A 58 -14.64 -6.93 -1.88
N GLY A 59 -15.26 -5.82 -2.27
CA GLY A 59 -14.57 -4.58 -2.64
C GLY A 59 -13.90 -3.92 -1.44
N TYR A 60 -14.63 -3.77 -0.34
CA TYR A 60 -14.06 -3.27 0.92
C TYR A 60 -13.02 -4.23 1.51
N ARG A 61 -13.27 -5.54 1.42
CA ARG A 61 -12.31 -6.57 1.85
C ARG A 61 -10.97 -6.43 1.11
N LYS A 62 -10.98 -6.11 -0.18
CA LYS A 62 -9.74 -5.86 -0.94
C LYS A 62 -8.98 -4.65 -0.40
N THR A 63 -9.65 -3.55 -0.06
CA THR A 63 -8.98 -2.37 0.54
C THR A 63 -8.41 -2.70 1.92
N VAL A 64 -9.13 -3.45 2.75
CA VAL A 64 -8.62 -3.90 4.07
C VAL A 64 -7.41 -4.82 3.92
N ILE A 65 -7.43 -5.72 2.93
CA ILE A 65 -6.29 -6.58 2.61
C ILE A 65 -5.08 -5.74 2.18
N LYS A 66 -5.26 -4.77 1.27
CA LYS A 66 -4.19 -3.84 0.87
C LYS A 66 -3.61 -3.10 2.08
N PHE A 67 -4.47 -2.53 2.93
CA PHE A 67 -4.04 -1.83 4.14
C PHE A 67 -3.21 -2.73 5.06
N THR A 68 -3.67 -3.96 5.29
CA THR A 68 -2.96 -4.94 6.13
C THR A 68 -1.62 -5.34 5.50
N GLN A 69 -1.60 -5.59 4.18
CA GLN A 69 -0.37 -5.93 3.45
C GLN A 69 0.65 -4.80 3.47
N TYR A 70 0.19 -3.56 3.33
CA TYR A 70 1.07 -2.39 3.31
C TYR A 70 1.61 -2.08 4.71
N ALA A 71 0.75 -2.11 5.72
CA ALA A 71 1.18 -1.99 7.12
C ALA A 71 2.19 -3.07 7.48
N GLY A 72 1.94 -4.33 7.08
CA GLY A 72 2.87 -5.43 7.26
C GLY A 72 4.21 -5.23 6.55
N ALA A 73 4.19 -4.83 5.28
CA ALA A 73 5.41 -4.57 4.50
C ALA A 73 6.25 -3.43 5.11
N ILE A 74 5.61 -2.33 5.51
CA ILE A 74 6.27 -1.21 6.18
C ILE A 74 6.85 -1.64 7.53
N ALA A 75 6.09 -2.39 8.33
CA ALA A 75 6.56 -2.91 9.62
C ALA A 75 7.78 -3.82 9.46
N VAL A 76 7.78 -4.71 8.46
CA VAL A 76 8.96 -5.52 8.12
C VAL A 76 10.14 -4.64 7.73
N GLY A 77 9.92 -3.60 6.92
CA GLY A 77 10.97 -2.63 6.56
C GLY A 77 11.58 -1.92 7.77
N ILE A 78 10.75 -1.54 8.74
CA ILE A 78 11.20 -0.95 10.02
C ILE A 78 12.01 -1.96 10.83
N ILE A 79 11.52 -3.19 10.99
CA ILE A 79 12.22 -4.25 11.73
C ILE A 79 13.59 -4.53 11.12
N LEU A 80 13.66 -4.69 9.79
CA LEU A 80 14.91 -4.92 9.09
C LEU A 80 15.88 -3.75 9.28
N ALA A 81 15.40 -2.52 9.13
CA ALA A 81 16.24 -1.34 9.29
C ALA A 81 16.83 -1.22 10.70
N ASN A 82 16.03 -1.53 11.73
CA ASN A 82 16.47 -1.47 13.12
C ASN A 82 17.34 -2.67 13.52
N THR A 83 17.12 -3.85 12.91
CA THR A 83 17.94 -5.06 13.18
C THR A 83 19.32 -4.96 12.55
N MET A 84 19.44 -4.36 11.36
CA MET A 84 20.73 -4.24 10.66
C MET A 84 21.66 -3.18 11.26
N GLN A 85 21.19 -2.40 12.27
CA GLN A 85 21.95 -1.43 13.09
C GLN A 85 23.10 -0.70 12.39
N LYS A 86 22.90 -0.26 11.14
CA LYS A 86 23.92 0.48 10.41
C LYS A 86 23.31 1.59 9.57
N ASP A 87 24.02 2.71 9.56
CA ASP A 87 24.04 3.86 8.63
C ASP A 87 24.22 3.46 7.15
N SER A 88 23.55 2.38 6.76
CA SER A 88 23.55 1.87 5.41
C SER A 88 22.51 2.68 4.66
N ALA A 89 22.96 3.66 3.87
CA ALA A 89 22.13 4.40 2.92
C ALA A 89 21.25 3.45 2.08
N ILE A 90 21.73 2.22 1.83
CA ILE A 90 21.00 1.14 1.15
C ILE A 90 19.68 0.81 1.86
N VAL A 91 19.67 0.69 3.20
CA VAL A 91 18.45 0.39 3.97
C VAL A 91 17.45 1.54 3.86
N GLY A 92 17.94 2.78 3.89
CA GLY A 92 17.12 3.97 3.64
C GLY A 92 16.49 3.94 2.24
N TYR A 93 17.29 3.66 1.21
CA TYR A 93 16.80 3.56 -0.17
C TYR A 93 15.81 2.42 -0.37
N VAL A 94 16.04 1.25 0.24
CA VAL A 94 15.12 0.12 0.16
C VAL A 94 13.77 0.46 0.79
N ASN A 95 13.75 1.11 1.96
CA ASN A 95 12.51 1.54 2.59
C ASN A 95 11.79 2.61 1.76
N SER A 96 12.50 3.63 1.25
CA SER A 96 11.91 4.65 0.38
C SER A 96 11.38 4.05 -0.92
N ALA A 97 12.12 3.12 -1.54
CA ALA A 97 11.70 2.41 -2.73
C ALA A 97 10.45 1.55 -2.48
N LEU A 98 10.35 0.90 -1.33
CA LEU A 98 9.15 0.19 -0.91
C LEU A 98 7.95 1.15 -0.86
N LEU A 99 8.07 2.28 -0.17
CA LEU A 99 6.97 3.26 -0.09
C LEU A 99 6.58 3.81 -1.46
N ILE A 100 7.55 4.13 -2.32
CA ILE A 100 7.32 4.57 -3.70
C ILE A 100 6.59 3.48 -4.49
N LEU A 101 6.96 2.21 -4.33
CA LEU A 101 6.28 1.08 -4.96
C LEU A 101 4.82 0.97 -4.51
N LEU A 102 4.53 1.15 -3.22
CA LEU A 102 3.16 1.15 -2.72
C LEU A 102 2.34 2.31 -3.32
N ILE A 103 2.91 3.52 -3.36
CA ILE A 103 2.28 4.68 -4.01
C ILE A 103 2.00 4.39 -5.49
N TYR A 104 2.96 3.78 -6.18
CA TYR A 104 2.85 3.43 -7.59
C TYR A 104 1.73 2.42 -7.87
N ILE A 105 1.59 1.39 -7.02
CA ILE A 105 0.51 0.39 -7.12
C ILE A 105 -0.84 1.09 -6.94
N GLU A 106 -0.98 1.96 -5.95
CA GLU A 106 -2.25 2.69 -5.72
C GLU A 106 -2.55 3.71 -6.82
N ALA A 107 -1.54 4.44 -7.31
CA ALA A 107 -1.70 5.33 -8.46
C ALA A 107 -2.22 4.55 -9.67
N THR A 108 -1.66 3.37 -9.96
CA THR A 108 -2.15 2.52 -11.05
C THR A 108 -3.62 2.13 -10.85
N SER A 109 -3.99 1.71 -9.65
CA SER A 109 -5.37 1.35 -9.28
C SER A 109 -6.34 2.53 -9.43
N ILE A 110 -5.91 3.74 -9.08
CA ILE A 110 -6.66 4.99 -9.30
C ILE A 110 -6.92 5.20 -10.80
N PHE A 111 -5.88 5.12 -11.64
CA PHE A 111 -6.04 5.29 -13.09
C PHE A 111 -6.93 4.20 -13.71
N GLU A 112 -6.87 2.95 -13.23
CA GLU A 112 -7.80 1.88 -13.64
C GLU A 112 -9.25 2.21 -13.27
N ASN A 113 -9.48 2.78 -12.09
CA ASN A 113 -10.80 3.18 -11.65
C ASN A 113 -11.34 4.35 -12.47
N LEU A 114 -10.53 5.38 -12.72
CA LEU A 114 -10.89 6.53 -13.54
C LEU A 114 -11.18 6.14 -14.99
N TYR A 115 -10.34 5.29 -15.59
CA TYR A 115 -10.57 4.80 -16.95
C TYR A 115 -11.87 3.99 -17.06
N ALA A 116 -12.21 3.21 -16.02
CA ALA A 116 -13.44 2.42 -16.00
C ALA A 116 -14.70 3.26 -15.79
N ILE A 117 -14.61 4.42 -15.14
CA ILE A 117 -15.73 5.37 -14.96
C ILE A 117 -16.16 5.95 -16.30
N ASP A 118 -15.19 6.38 -17.11
CA ASP A 118 -15.44 6.93 -18.43
C ASP A 118 -14.24 6.65 -19.33
N ASN A 119 -14.38 5.65 -20.20
CA ASN A 119 -13.37 5.26 -21.20
C ASN A 119 -13.58 5.97 -22.56
N SER A 120 -14.63 6.79 -22.67
CA SER A 120 -15.10 7.33 -23.94
C SER A 120 -14.69 8.78 -24.14
N SER A 121 -14.48 9.53 -23.06
CA SER A 121 -14.10 10.94 -23.18
C SER A 121 -12.72 11.16 -23.81
N PRO A 122 -12.51 12.32 -24.45
CA PRO A 122 -11.20 12.73 -24.95
C PRO A 122 -10.12 12.71 -23.86
N PHE A 123 -10.43 13.18 -22.64
CA PHE A 123 -9.51 13.14 -21.52
C PHE A 123 -9.07 11.71 -21.19
N SER A 124 -10.02 10.77 -21.13
CA SER A 124 -9.71 9.38 -20.86
C SER A 124 -8.83 8.74 -21.93
N ARG A 125 -9.13 9.00 -23.21
CA ARG A 125 -8.40 8.42 -24.35
C ARG A 125 -7.00 8.99 -24.52
N TYR A 126 -6.82 10.29 -24.33
CA TYR A 126 -5.56 10.97 -24.63
C TYR A 126 -4.67 11.21 -23.40
N PHE A 127 -5.23 11.13 -22.19
CA PHE A 127 -4.47 11.34 -20.95
C PHE A 127 -4.43 10.08 -20.08
N ILE A 128 -5.58 9.54 -19.69
CA ILE A 128 -5.65 8.40 -18.74
C ILE A 128 -5.08 7.12 -19.37
N ALA A 129 -5.52 6.75 -20.58
CA ALA A 129 -5.14 5.48 -21.21
C ALA A 129 -3.64 5.35 -21.49
N PRO A 130 -2.93 6.37 -22.02
CA PRO A 130 -1.47 6.31 -22.19
C PRO A 130 -0.74 6.13 -20.86
N ILE A 131 -1.12 6.89 -19.82
CA ILE A 131 -0.52 6.78 -18.49
C ILE A 131 -0.76 5.37 -17.94
N LEU A 132 -2.02 4.89 -17.98
CA LEU A 132 -2.37 3.57 -17.49
C LEU A 132 -1.59 2.46 -18.23
N LYS A 133 -1.39 2.60 -19.55
CA LYS A 133 -0.57 1.65 -20.33
C LYS A 133 0.89 1.65 -19.87
N LEU A 134 1.48 2.82 -19.61
CA LEU A 134 2.84 2.92 -19.07
C LEU A 134 2.96 2.29 -17.68
N LEU A 135 2.00 2.57 -16.79
CA LEU A 135 1.96 2.03 -15.44
C LEU A 135 1.77 0.50 -15.44
N THR A 136 0.84 -0.01 -16.25
CA THR A 136 0.56 -1.45 -16.27
C THR A 136 1.60 -2.27 -17.03
N LEU A 137 2.36 -1.67 -17.95
CA LEU A 137 3.45 -2.35 -18.67
C LEU A 137 4.53 -2.88 -17.72
N ALA A 138 4.89 -2.11 -16.70
CA ALA A 138 5.89 -2.53 -15.71
C ALA A 138 5.37 -3.69 -14.85
N ILE A 139 4.07 -3.70 -14.54
CA ILE A 139 3.45 -4.69 -13.66
C ILE A 139 3.14 -5.99 -14.40
N LYS A 140 2.44 -5.93 -15.55
CA LYS A 140 1.95 -7.13 -16.26
C LYS A 140 3.06 -7.97 -16.90
N LYS A 141 4.17 -7.34 -17.30
CA LYS A 141 5.32 -8.06 -17.86
C LYS A 141 6.27 -8.63 -16.80
N SER A 142 6.01 -8.41 -15.51
CA SER A 142 6.84 -8.96 -14.44
C SER A 142 6.77 -10.51 -14.42
N PRO A 143 7.91 -11.22 -14.32
CA PRO A 143 7.95 -12.67 -14.21
C PRO A 143 7.06 -13.24 -13.09
N LEU A 144 6.90 -12.49 -12.00
CA LEU A 144 6.07 -12.87 -10.85
C LEU A 144 4.58 -12.94 -11.20
N ASN A 145 4.07 -11.98 -11.98
CA ASN A 145 2.67 -11.99 -12.42
C ASN A 145 2.41 -13.05 -13.50
N GLN A 146 3.42 -13.37 -14.31
CA GLN A 146 3.34 -14.47 -15.27
C GLN A 146 3.37 -15.84 -14.57
N ALA A 147 4.07 -15.96 -13.44
CA ALA A 147 4.05 -17.16 -12.60
C ALA A 147 2.70 -17.32 -11.87
N ALA A 148 2.18 -16.25 -11.25
CA ALA A 148 0.91 -16.27 -10.54
C ALA A 148 -0.32 -16.50 -11.47
N GLY A 149 -0.21 -16.17 -12.76
CA GLY A 149 -1.24 -16.44 -13.76
C GLY A 149 -1.27 -17.88 -14.29
N LYS A 150 -0.24 -18.69 -14.02
CA LYS A 150 -0.14 -20.09 -14.47
C LYS A 150 -0.71 -21.11 -13.47
N GLU A 151 -1.07 -20.67 -12.26
CA GLU A 151 -1.63 -21.50 -11.20
C GLU A 151 -3.17 -21.43 -11.12
N LYS A 152 -3.85 -20.93 -12.17
CA LYS A 152 -5.31 -20.88 -12.27
C LYS A 152 -5.85 -21.73 -13.41
#